data_AF-F8AJB1-F1
#
_entry.id   AF-F8AJB1-F1
#
_cell.length_a   1.000
_cell.length_b   1.000
_cell.length_c   1.000
_cell.angle_alpha   90.00
_cell.angle_beta   90.00
_cell.angle_gamma   90.00
#
_symmetry.space_group_name_H-M   'P 1'
#
loop_
_entity.id
_entity.type
_entity.pdbx_description
1 polymer ?
#
loop_
_entity_poly.entity_id
_entity_poly.type
_entity_poly.pdbx_seq_one_letter_code
_entity_poly.pdbx_strand_id
1 'polypeptide(L)'
;MKKALFFAGLLLFLFSMLYYFSTAPKTGDIFVGHLVEGRAISIENAAVLADMDCVPNEEHTMLTCTAVIDANGDILKVRYTHPIEVPCLSKGDRVDVLPLDNSTVKIVRKGPPSMKH
;
A
#
# COMPACT_ATOMS: atom_id res chain seq x y z
N MET A 1 -26.81 -9.17 -41.89
CA MET A 1 -27.04 -9.77 -40.56
C MET A 1 -25.77 -10.33 -39.90
N LYS A 2 -24.93 -11.12 -40.61
CA LYS A 2 -23.69 -11.70 -40.02
C LYS A 2 -22.68 -10.67 -39.46
N LYS A 3 -22.54 -9.51 -40.11
CA LYS A 3 -21.65 -8.43 -39.63
C LYS A 3 -22.10 -7.82 -38.30
N ALA A 4 -23.40 -7.68 -38.07
CA ALA A 4 -23.95 -7.11 -36.83
C ALA A 4 -23.71 -8.05 -35.62
N LEU A 5 -23.83 -9.36 -35.82
CA LEU A 5 -23.50 -10.37 -34.81
C LEU A 5 -22.01 -10.36 -34.45
N PHE A 6 -21.14 -10.15 -35.43
CA PHE A 6 -19.70 -10.03 -35.20
C PHE A 6 -19.35 -8.76 -34.39
N PHE A 7 -19.95 -7.62 -34.74
CA PHE A 7 -19.77 -6.37 -33.99
C PHE A 7 -20.31 -6.47 -32.55
N ALA A 8 -21.47 -7.10 -32.35
CA ALA A 8 -22.01 -7.32 -31.02
C ALA A 8 -21.12 -8.23 -30.15
N GLY A 9 -20.57 -9.30 -30.74
CA GLY A 9 -19.61 -10.17 -30.05
C GLY A 9 -18.31 -9.46 -29.68
N LEU A 10 -17.78 -8.64 -30.60
CA LEU A 10 -16.59 -7.83 -30.35
C LEU A 10 -16.82 -6.81 -29.23
N LEU A 11 -17.99 -6.16 -29.21
CA LEU A 11 -18.36 -5.22 -28.16
C LEU A 11 -18.43 -5.91 -26.79
N LEU A 12 -19.09 -7.07 -26.73
CA LEU A 12 -19.22 -7.86 -25.49
C LEU A 12 -17.84 -8.29 -24.95
N PHE A 13 -16.94 -8.70 -25.84
CA PHE A 13 -15.57 -9.05 -25.49
C PHE A 13 -14.79 -7.85 -24.93
N LEU A 14 -14.92 -6.67 -25.56
CA LEU A 14 -14.30 -5.43 -25.09
C LEU A 14 -14.84 -5.01 -23.71
N PHE A 15 -16.15 -5.10 -23.49
CA PHE A 15 -16.76 -4.83 -22.19
C PHE A 15 -16.28 -5.82 -21.11
N SER A 16 -16.14 -7.10 -21.44
CA SER A 16 -15.59 -8.12 -20.54
C SER A 16 -14.14 -7.80 -20.16
N MET A 17 -13.31 -7.40 -21.13
CA MET A 17 -11.93 -6.97 -20.87
C MET A 17 -11.87 -5.73 -19.97
N LEU A 18 -12.66 -4.70 -20.26
CA LEU A 18 -12.76 -3.49 -19.42
C LEU A 18 -13.18 -3.82 -17.99
N TYR A 19 -14.14 -4.74 -17.82
CA TYR A 19 -14.57 -5.20 -16.50
C TYR A 19 -13.47 -5.97 -15.75
N TYR A 20 -12.74 -6.83 -16.45
CA TYR A 20 -11.61 -7.56 -15.88
C TYR A 20 -10.49 -6.61 -15.43
N PHE A 21 -10.09 -5.64 -16.26
CA PHE A 21 -9.07 -4.66 -15.87
C PHE A 21 -9.53 -3.71 -14.75
N SER A 22 -10.84 -3.43 -14.65
CA SER A 22 -11.39 -2.64 -13.54
C SER A 22 -11.36 -3.38 -12.19
N THR A 23 -11.26 -4.71 -12.19
CA THR A 23 -11.26 -5.54 -10.97
C THR A 23 -9.88 -6.08 -10.62
N ALA A 24 -8.88 -5.85 -11.48
CA ALA A 24 -7.50 -6.16 -11.14
C ALA A 24 -7.09 -5.41 -9.87
N PRO A 25 -6.65 -6.10 -8.80
CA PRO A 25 -6.24 -5.44 -7.58
C PRO A 25 -5.06 -4.54 -7.90
N LYS A 26 -5.24 -3.23 -7.72
CA LYS A 26 -4.11 -2.30 -7.70
C LYS A 26 -3.18 -2.82 -6.61
N THR A 27 -1.97 -3.23 -6.99
CA THR A 27 -0.88 -3.45 -6.03
C THR A 27 -0.76 -2.15 -5.25
N GLY A 28 -1.21 -2.16 -4.00
CA GLY A 28 -1.09 -1.00 -3.13
C GLY A 28 0.38 -0.69 -2.87
N ASP A 29 0.63 0.52 -2.39
CA ASP A 29 1.99 0.98 -2.12
C ASP A 29 2.71 0.00 -1.18
N ILE A 30 3.94 -0.36 -1.56
CA ILE A 30 4.77 -1.29 -0.80
C ILE A 30 5.87 -0.48 -0.13
N PHE A 31 5.98 -0.63 1.18
CA PHE A 31 7.03 -0.03 1.99
C PHE A 31 7.85 -1.14 2.63
N VAL A 32 9.16 -0.95 2.69
CA VAL A 32 10.07 -1.83 3.42
C VAL A 32 10.77 -1.00 4.47
N GLY A 33 10.75 -1.49 5.71
CA GLY A 33 11.29 -0.77 6.85
C GLY A 33 11.73 -1.70 7.96
N HIS A 34 12.29 -1.11 9.01
CA HIS A 34 12.77 -1.83 10.18
C HIS A 34 11.96 -1.45 11.42
N LEU A 35 11.68 -2.44 12.26
CA LEU A 35 11.03 -2.26 13.55
C LEU A 35 11.95 -1.45 14.48
N VAL A 36 11.38 -0.38 15.01
CA VAL A 36 11.92 0.42 16.10
C VAL A 36 11.33 -0.05 17.42
N GLU A 37 10.06 -0.47 17.41
CA GLU A 37 9.32 -0.95 18.58
C GLU A 37 8.28 -1.99 18.15
N GLY A 38 8.01 -2.96 19.03
CA GLY A 38 7.05 -4.04 18.79
C GLY A 38 7.71 -5.33 18.32
N ARG A 39 6.90 -6.26 17.81
CA ARG A 39 7.34 -7.58 17.35
C ARG A 39 7.07 -7.75 15.86
N ALA A 40 7.98 -8.42 15.16
CA ALA A 40 7.81 -8.79 13.76
C ALA A 40 6.75 -9.89 13.63
N ILE A 41 5.48 -9.48 13.56
CA ILE A 41 4.33 -10.38 13.39
C ILE A 41 3.73 -10.20 12.01
N SER A 42 3.24 -11.30 11.44
CA SER A 42 2.41 -11.24 10.24
C SER A 42 1.01 -10.84 10.65
N ILE A 43 0.51 -9.72 10.12
CA ILE A 43 -0.84 -9.23 10.41
C ILE A 43 -1.46 -8.67 9.15
N GLU A 44 -2.73 -8.99 8.93
CA GLU A 44 -3.52 -8.43 7.83
C GLU A 44 -4.41 -7.31 8.33
N ASN A 45 -4.65 -6.32 7.46
CA ASN A 45 -5.61 -5.24 7.70
C ASN A 45 -5.39 -4.44 9.00
N ALA A 46 -4.13 -4.30 9.40
CA ALA A 46 -3.71 -3.47 10.52
C ALA A 46 -3.98 -1.98 10.24
N ALA A 47 -4.18 -1.19 11.28
CA ALA A 47 -4.54 0.21 11.16
C ALA A 47 -3.31 1.10 11.38
N VAL A 48 -3.00 1.98 10.43
CA VAL A 48 -2.02 3.05 10.66
C VAL A 48 -2.65 4.09 11.59
N LEU A 49 -2.02 4.29 12.74
CA LEU A 49 -2.45 5.29 13.74
C LEU A 49 -1.85 6.66 13.44
N ALA A 50 -0.60 6.68 13.01
CA ALA A 50 0.14 7.88 12.66
C ALA A 50 1.35 7.53 11.79
N ASP A 51 1.88 8.54 11.12
CA ASP A 51 3.22 8.51 10.54
C ASP A 51 3.94 9.79 10.97
N MET A 52 5.12 9.63 11.53
CA MET A 52 5.84 10.68 12.24
C MET A 52 7.30 10.74 11.82
N ASP A 53 7.99 11.81 12.22
CA ASP A 53 9.43 11.99 11.98
C ASP A 53 9.84 11.83 10.52
N CYS A 54 8.99 12.29 9.59
CA CYS A 54 9.25 12.30 8.16
C CYS A 54 10.30 13.35 7.82
N VAL A 55 11.49 12.89 7.41
CA VAL A 55 12.63 13.74 7.04
C VAL A 55 13.05 13.43 5.61
N PRO A 56 13.17 14.44 4.73
CA PRO A 56 13.68 14.24 3.38
C PRO A 56 15.18 13.98 3.37
N ASN A 57 15.67 13.24 2.38
CA ASN A 57 17.10 13.19 2.08
C ASN A 57 17.60 14.53 1.51
N GLU A 58 18.92 14.68 1.40
CA GLU A 58 19.56 15.92 0.91
C GLU A 58 19.11 16.33 -0.50
N GLU A 59 18.81 15.35 -1.36
CA GLU A 59 18.35 15.56 -2.73
C GLU A 59 16.85 15.84 -2.84
N HIS A 60 16.09 15.77 -1.74
CA HIS A 60 14.64 15.89 -1.69
C HIS A 60 13.88 14.90 -2.61
N THR A 61 14.45 13.71 -2.82
CA THR A 61 13.89 12.63 -3.64
C THR A 61 13.26 11.51 -2.81
N MET A 62 13.68 11.37 -1.56
CA MET A 62 13.23 10.30 -0.65
C MET A 62 12.80 10.89 0.69
N LEU A 63 11.81 10.26 1.33
CA LEU A 63 11.38 10.54 2.69
C LEU A 63 11.64 9.33 3.59
N THR A 64 12.23 9.56 4.75
CA THR A 64 12.33 8.57 5.83
C THR A 64 11.36 8.94 6.92
N CYS A 65 10.41 8.06 7.22
CA CYS A 65 9.34 8.26 8.21
C CYS A 65 9.30 7.11 9.22
N THR A 66 8.53 7.29 10.29
CA THR A 66 8.24 6.25 11.29
C THR A 66 6.74 6.04 11.40
N ALA A 67 6.25 4.93 10.86
CA ALA A 67 4.84 4.55 10.95
C ALA A 67 4.55 3.96 12.33
N VAL A 68 3.43 4.38 12.93
CA VAL A 68 2.84 3.77 14.13
C VAL A 68 1.61 2.98 13.70
N ILE A 69 1.64 1.66 13.89
CA ILE A 69 0.64 0.73 13.39
C ILE A 69 0.03 -0.04 14.57
N ASP A 70 -1.30 -0.09 14.64
CA ASP A 70 -2.04 -0.96 15.53
C ASP A 70 -2.27 -2.31 14.86
N ALA A 71 -1.61 -3.34 15.40
CA ALA A 71 -1.68 -4.72 14.98
C ALA A 71 -2.51 -5.53 15.99
N ASN A 72 -3.82 -5.28 16.04
CA ASN A 72 -4.77 -5.93 16.96
C ASN A 72 -4.44 -5.72 18.46
N GLY A 73 -4.10 -4.49 18.83
CA GLY A 73 -3.77 -4.10 20.20
C GLY A 73 -2.27 -4.09 20.49
N ASP A 74 -1.43 -4.72 19.65
CA ASP A 74 0.02 -4.58 19.69
C ASP A 74 0.46 -3.38 18.84
N ILE A 75 1.24 -2.46 19.43
CA ILE A 75 1.76 -1.30 18.71
C ILE A 75 3.09 -1.66 18.03
N LEU A 76 3.15 -1.43 16.72
CA LEU A 76 4.37 -1.55 15.92
C LEU A 76 4.84 -0.16 15.51
N LYS A 77 6.12 0.15 15.74
CA LYS A 77 6.78 1.33 15.15
C LYS A 77 7.77 0.87 14.10
N VAL A 78 7.59 1.30 12.86
CA VAL A 78 8.42 0.90 11.74
C VAL A 78 9.03 2.13 11.11
N ARG A 79 10.36 2.20 11.07
CA ARG A 79 11.09 3.21 10.32
C ARG A 79 11.30 2.74 8.89
N TYR A 80 10.82 3.50 7.92
CA TYR A 80 10.84 3.13 6.52
C TYR A 80 11.22 4.33 5.65
N THR A 81 11.73 4.04 4.45
CA THR A 81 12.11 5.07 3.47
C THR A 81 11.40 4.81 2.16
N HIS A 82 10.86 5.85 1.54
CA HIS A 82 10.17 5.76 0.26
C HIS A 82 10.43 6.98 -0.63
N PRO A 83 10.22 6.87 -1.97
CA PRO A 83 10.29 8.02 -2.87
C PRO A 83 9.24 9.08 -2.52
N ILE A 84 9.59 10.36 -2.68
CA ILE A 84 8.74 11.48 -2.29
C ILE A 84 7.42 11.53 -3.07
N GLU A 85 7.37 10.98 -4.29
CA GLU A 85 6.16 10.87 -5.10
C GLU A 85 5.14 9.86 -4.56
N VAL A 86 5.59 8.91 -3.72
CA VAL A 86 4.70 7.94 -3.07
C VAL A 86 4.13 8.56 -1.80
N PRO A 87 2.79 8.63 -1.63
CA PRO A 87 2.17 9.18 -0.42
C PRO A 87 2.57 8.44 0.85
N CYS A 88 3.00 9.19 1.88
CA CYS A 88 3.32 8.66 3.20
C CYS A 88 2.16 7.87 3.79
N LEU A 89 2.45 6.87 4.62
CA LEU A 89 1.43 6.21 5.43
C LEU A 89 0.68 7.27 6.25
N SER A 90 -0.64 7.13 6.31
CA SER A 90 -1.50 8.16 6.90
C SER A 90 -2.48 7.53 7.86
N LYS A 91 -2.86 8.28 8.90
CA LYS A 91 -3.83 7.81 9.90
C LYS A 91 -5.11 7.32 9.21
N GLY A 92 -5.48 6.08 9.49
CA GLY A 92 -6.66 5.44 8.89
C GLY A 92 -6.37 4.57 7.68
N ASP A 93 -5.15 4.62 7.12
CA ASP A 93 -4.69 3.65 6.13
C ASP A 93 -4.80 2.23 6.72
N ARG A 94 -5.22 1.29 5.87
CA ARG A 94 -5.20 -0.14 6.18
C ARG A 94 -3.99 -0.76 5.53
N VAL A 95 -3.27 -1.60 6.26
CA VAL A 95 -2.03 -2.21 5.78
C VAL A 95 -1.94 -3.67 6.16
N ASP A 96 -1.32 -4.47 5.29
CA ASP A 96 -0.80 -5.79 5.67
C ASP A 96 0.67 -5.63 6.07
N VAL A 97 1.07 -6.23 7.18
CA VAL A 97 2.46 -6.24 7.65
C VAL A 97 2.98 -7.66 7.61
N LEU A 98 4.09 -7.86 6.90
CA LEU A 98 4.72 -9.15 6.67
C LEU A 98 6.17 -9.10 7.16
N PRO A 99 6.60 -9.99 8.07
CA PRO A 99 8.02 -10.08 8.44
C PRO A 99 8.85 -10.60 7.25
N LEU A 100 9.98 -9.96 6.97
CA LEU A 100 10.93 -10.41 5.96
C LEU A 100 12.13 -11.12 6.60
N ASP A 101 12.74 -10.49 7.58
CA ASP A 101 13.80 -11.02 8.44
C ASP A 101 13.77 -10.33 9.80
N ASN A 102 14.44 -10.89 10.81
CA ASN A 102 14.63 -10.37 12.18
C ASN A 102 13.75 -9.15 12.56
N SER A 103 14.19 -7.96 12.17
CA SER A 103 13.52 -6.68 12.42
C SER A 103 13.00 -5.99 11.17
N THR A 104 13.19 -6.54 9.97
CA THR A 104 12.70 -5.97 8.72
C THR A 104 11.29 -6.44 8.42
N VAL A 105 10.41 -5.51 8.09
CA VAL A 105 9.03 -5.77 7.73
C VAL A 105 8.70 -5.13 6.39
N LYS A 106 7.82 -5.81 5.65
CA LYS A 106 7.14 -5.29 4.47
C LYS A 106 5.74 -4.83 4.87
N ILE A 107 5.41 -3.60 4.53
CA ILE A 107 4.09 -3.01 4.74
C ILE A 107 3.44 -2.84 3.37
N VAL A 108 2.22 -3.35 3.20
CA VAL A 108 1.45 -3.24 1.95
C VAL A 108 0.17 -2.47 2.22
N ARG A 109 0.03 -1.28 1.64
CA ARG A 109 -1.19 -0.47 1.77
C ARG A 109 -2.37 -1.14 1.06
N LYS A 110 -3.53 -1.16 1.72
CA LYS A 110 -4.79 -1.73 1.23
C LYS A 110 -5.70 -0.60 0.79
N GLY A 111 -5.64 -0.29 -0.49
CA GLY A 111 -6.45 0.75 -1.12
C GLY A 111 -5.69 2.06 -1.35
N PRO A 112 -6.40 3.11 -1.78
CA PRO A 112 -5.80 4.42 -2.02
C PRO A 112 -5.31 5.04 -0.70
N PRO A 113 -4.31 5.94 -0.75
CA PRO A 113 -3.88 6.72 0.40
C PRO A 113 -5.06 7.48 1.02
N SER A 114 -5.16 7.48 2.35
CA SER A 114 -6.19 8.23 3.07
C SER A 114 -6.00 9.75 3.01
N MET A 115 -4.78 10.21 2.70
CA MET A 115 -4.47 11.62 2.46
C MET A 115 -3.68 11.78 1.16
N LYS A 116 -3.87 12.92 0.49
CA LYS A 116 -3.00 13.36 -0.59
C LYS A 116 -1.77 14.03 0.03
N HIS A 117 -0.62 13.86 -0.64
CA HIS A 117 0.57 14.69 -0.40
C HIS A 117 0.24 16.18 -0.58
#